data_AF-A0AB38VLX8-F1
#
_entry.id   AF-A0AB38VLX8-F1
#
_cell.length_a   1.000
_cell.length_b   1.000
_cell.length_c   1.000
_cell.angle_alpha   90.00
_cell.angle_beta   90.00
_cell.angle_gamma   90.00
#
_symmetry.space_group_name_H-M   'P 1'
#
loop_
_entity.id
_entity.type
_entity.pdbx_description
1 polymer ?
#
loop_
_entity_poly.entity_id
_entity_poly.type
_entity_poly.pdbx_seq_one_letter_code
_entity_poly.pdbx_strand_id
1 'polypeptide(L)'
;MMTSKRFKNLTLSYYQAEISLEFEKQFAAMVFTIPNIDYHQVVFRGTDANLIGWKEDFKLTYMREISAHRSAIKYLNTILPYFDKVVLSGHSKGGNLALYAAMFTKPDLKAKIDLIWLIDSPGLQKTLLPTTEYKTTKQKCIRLLPEESIVGMMLYSDIEPLIISSNARGILQHDVTTWEIQEPAILKTGAGLSLKSICFEKTFQQWMAELKSQERKLFFDLLFDSFLSSGVSSLDDFNLASRAKMMKAFHSFRELDDDKKRLFNKSLKLLVTIFWGAYHDNSRETK
;
A
#
# COMPACT_ATOMS: atom_id res chain seq x y z
N MET A 1 10.68 2.02 -23.14
CA MET A 1 10.49 0.60 -22.74
C MET A 1 10.40 -0.33 -23.96
N MET A 2 9.49 -0.06 -24.91
CA MET A 2 9.23 -0.91 -26.10
C MET A 2 10.44 -1.18 -27.02
N THR A 3 11.46 -0.33 -26.99
CA THR A 3 12.68 -0.47 -27.81
C THR A 3 13.86 -1.13 -27.07
N SER A 4 13.69 -1.47 -25.79
CA SER A 4 14.76 -2.07 -24.99
C SER A 4 14.92 -3.56 -25.30
N LYS A 5 16.16 -3.99 -25.54
CA LYS A 5 16.48 -5.43 -25.71
C LYS A 5 16.03 -6.27 -24.52
N ARG A 6 16.08 -5.72 -23.30
CA ARG A 6 15.67 -6.39 -22.05
C ARG A 6 14.19 -6.82 -22.07
N PHE A 7 13.33 -6.02 -22.68
CA PHE A 7 11.87 -6.23 -22.67
C PHE A 7 11.33 -6.77 -24.00
N LYS A 8 12.21 -7.14 -24.96
CA LYS A 8 11.81 -7.57 -26.30
C LYS A 8 10.84 -8.76 -26.30
N ASN A 9 11.01 -9.70 -25.36
CA ASN A 9 10.19 -10.91 -25.27
C ASN A 9 9.01 -10.78 -24.28
N LEU A 10 8.82 -9.61 -23.68
CA LEU A 10 7.73 -9.36 -22.75
C LEU A 10 6.47 -9.00 -23.54
N THR A 11 5.37 -9.69 -23.25
CA THR A 11 4.04 -9.38 -23.79
C THR A 11 3.13 -8.90 -22.67
N LEU A 12 2.31 -7.89 -22.97
CA LEU A 12 1.34 -7.32 -22.04
C LEU A 12 -0.07 -7.62 -22.57
N SER A 13 -0.93 -8.18 -21.72
CA SER A 13 -2.29 -8.57 -22.10
C SER A 13 -3.27 -8.36 -20.95
N TYR A 14 -4.57 -8.49 -21.26
CA TYR A 14 -5.67 -8.41 -20.29
C TYR A 14 -5.67 -7.15 -19.43
N TYR A 15 -5.22 -6.01 -19.96
CA TYR A 15 -5.26 -4.76 -19.21
C TYR A 15 -6.69 -4.35 -18.90
N GLN A 16 -6.97 -4.11 -17.62
CA GLN A 16 -8.21 -3.53 -17.15
C GLN A 16 -7.89 -2.40 -16.18
N ALA A 17 -8.53 -1.25 -16.37
CA ALA A 17 -8.47 -0.14 -15.43
C ALA A 17 -9.86 0.45 -15.23
N GLU A 18 -10.13 0.89 -14.00
CA GLU A 18 -11.40 1.47 -13.61
C GLU A 18 -11.16 2.56 -12.55
N ILE A 19 -11.68 3.76 -12.82
CA ILE A 19 -11.73 4.87 -11.88
C ILE A 19 -13.20 5.22 -11.69
N SER A 20 -13.66 5.25 -10.45
CA SER A 20 -15.03 5.63 -10.11
C SER A 20 -15.02 6.63 -8.96
N LEU A 21 -15.59 7.81 -9.21
CA LEU A 21 -15.79 8.85 -8.19
C LEU A 21 -16.82 8.42 -7.15
N GLU A 22 -17.93 7.85 -7.61
CA GLU A 22 -19.05 7.40 -6.76
C GLU A 22 -18.60 6.36 -5.73
N PHE A 23 -17.81 5.37 -6.17
CA PHE A 23 -17.30 4.33 -5.28
C PHE A 23 -15.95 4.67 -4.64
N GLU A 24 -15.42 5.86 -4.95
CA GLU A 24 -14.06 6.32 -4.62
C GLU A 24 -13.06 5.19 -4.85
N LYS A 25 -13.06 4.65 -6.09
CA LYS A 25 -12.31 3.47 -6.49
C LYS A 25 -11.25 3.83 -7.50
N GLN A 26 -10.05 3.27 -7.31
CA GLN A 26 -9.03 3.21 -8.34
C GLN A 26 -8.46 1.80 -8.44
N PHE A 27 -8.68 1.17 -9.59
CA PHE A 27 -8.22 -0.18 -9.88
C PHE A 27 -7.53 -0.24 -11.24
N ALA A 28 -6.40 -0.93 -11.32
CA ALA A 28 -5.86 -1.37 -12.60
C ALA A 28 -5.04 -2.66 -12.42
N ALA A 29 -5.13 -3.55 -13.39
CA ALA A 29 -4.34 -4.78 -13.45
C ALA A 29 -4.05 -5.17 -14.91
N MET A 30 -3.00 -5.96 -15.11
CA MET A 30 -2.68 -6.57 -16.42
C MET A 30 -1.87 -7.86 -16.21
N VAL A 31 -1.62 -8.59 -17.29
CA VAL A 31 -0.75 -9.76 -17.29
C VAL A 31 0.51 -9.47 -18.10
N PHE A 32 1.65 -9.75 -17.48
CA PHE A 32 2.98 -9.75 -18.07
C PHE A 32 3.33 -11.19 -18.43
N THR A 33 3.72 -11.47 -19.66
CA THR A 33 4.05 -12.82 -20.11
C THR A 33 5.41 -12.85 -20.80
N ILE A 34 6.25 -13.82 -20.44
CA ILE A 34 7.51 -14.14 -21.13
C ILE A 34 7.34 -15.54 -21.74
N PRO A 35 6.92 -15.64 -23.02
CA PRO A 35 6.53 -16.91 -23.63
C PRO A 35 7.63 -17.97 -23.62
N ASN A 36 8.89 -17.56 -23.82
CA ASN A 36 10.03 -18.47 -23.96
C ASN A 36 10.32 -19.29 -22.70
N ILE A 37 9.82 -18.87 -21.53
CA ILE A 37 10.00 -19.56 -20.25
C ILE A 37 8.67 -19.87 -19.56
N ASP A 38 7.56 -19.77 -20.31
CA ASP A 38 6.19 -20.02 -19.80
C ASP A 38 5.88 -19.26 -18.49
N TYR A 39 6.34 -18.00 -18.42
CA TYR A 39 6.17 -17.17 -17.23
C TYR A 39 5.02 -16.19 -17.41
N HIS A 40 4.05 -16.24 -16.49
CA HIS A 40 2.90 -15.33 -16.44
C HIS A 40 2.83 -14.63 -15.08
N GLN A 41 2.73 -13.30 -15.11
CA GLN A 41 2.62 -12.49 -13.91
C GLN A 41 1.43 -11.54 -14.00
N VAL A 42 0.48 -11.70 -13.09
CA VAL A 42 -0.61 -10.74 -12.89
C VAL A 42 -0.09 -9.61 -12.01
N VAL A 43 -0.08 -8.40 -12.55
CA VAL A 43 0.40 -7.21 -11.85
C VAL A 43 -0.78 -6.32 -11.49
N PHE A 44 -0.94 -6.02 -10.21
CA PHE A 44 -1.91 -5.05 -9.71
C PHE A 44 -1.23 -3.70 -9.50
N ARG A 45 -1.80 -2.65 -10.08
CA ARG A 45 -1.28 -1.29 -9.94
C ARG A 45 -1.59 -0.73 -8.56
N GLY A 46 -0.62 -0.03 -7.98
CA GLY A 46 -0.84 0.84 -6.83
C GLY A 46 -1.60 2.11 -7.19
N THR A 47 -1.68 3.01 -6.22
CA THR A 47 -2.32 4.31 -6.34
C THR A 47 -1.44 5.25 -7.18
N ASP A 48 -2.04 5.97 -8.11
CA ASP A 48 -1.35 7.06 -8.82
C ASP A 48 -1.46 8.38 -8.02
N ALA A 49 -1.02 9.51 -8.58
CA ALA A 49 -1.03 10.79 -7.87
C ALA A 49 -2.44 11.35 -7.60
N ASN A 50 -3.52 10.66 -7.99
CA ASN A 50 -4.90 11.13 -7.80
C ASN A 50 -5.37 10.99 -6.35
N LEU A 51 -5.90 12.07 -5.77
CA LEU A 51 -6.38 12.13 -4.39
C LEU A 51 -7.48 11.10 -4.08
N ILE A 52 -8.32 10.74 -5.06
CA ILE A 52 -9.37 9.70 -4.90
C ILE A 52 -8.76 8.34 -4.58
N GLY A 53 -7.65 8.00 -5.23
CA GLY A 53 -6.95 6.74 -4.97
C GLY A 53 -6.39 6.70 -3.55
N TRP A 54 -5.88 7.82 -3.04
CA TRP A 54 -5.42 7.95 -1.67
C TRP A 54 -6.57 7.87 -0.67
N LYS A 55 -7.72 8.51 -0.96
CA LYS A 55 -8.91 8.39 -0.12
C LYS A 55 -9.35 6.92 0.03
N GLU A 56 -9.28 6.14 -1.04
CA GLU A 56 -9.54 4.70 -0.99
C GLU A 56 -8.50 3.93 -0.16
N ASP A 57 -7.22 4.29 -0.24
CA ASP A 57 -6.16 3.65 0.53
C ASP A 57 -6.39 3.80 2.04
N PHE A 58 -6.85 4.98 2.47
CA PHE A 58 -7.19 5.19 3.88
C PHE A 58 -8.43 4.43 4.34
N LYS A 59 -9.33 4.03 3.44
CA LYS A 59 -10.40 3.09 3.77
C LYS A 59 -9.86 1.75 4.25
N LEU A 60 -8.66 1.33 3.82
CA LEU A 60 -8.02 0.13 4.34
C LEU A 60 -7.78 0.20 5.85
N THR A 61 -7.79 1.39 6.47
CA THR A 61 -7.65 1.57 7.91
C THR A 61 -8.94 1.33 8.68
N TYR A 62 -10.12 1.38 8.07
CA TYR A 62 -11.40 1.22 8.78
C TYR A 62 -12.43 0.30 8.10
N MET A 63 -12.18 -0.13 6.86
CA MET A 63 -12.98 -1.08 6.11
C MET A 63 -12.23 -2.41 5.98
N ARG A 64 -12.97 -3.52 6.09
CA ARG A 64 -12.43 -4.86 5.84
C ARG A 64 -12.14 -5.09 4.35
N GLU A 65 -12.97 -4.51 3.49
CA GLU A 65 -12.94 -4.67 2.05
C GLU A 65 -13.22 -3.33 1.37
N ILE A 66 -12.38 -2.93 0.42
CA ILE A 66 -12.57 -1.72 -0.40
C ILE A 66 -13.07 -2.08 -1.81
N SER A 67 -13.55 -1.08 -2.54
CA SER A 67 -14.07 -1.26 -3.90
C SER A 67 -13.04 -1.87 -4.87
N ALA A 68 -11.77 -1.49 -4.74
CA ALA A 68 -10.67 -2.08 -5.51
C ALA A 68 -10.41 -3.56 -5.16
N HIS A 69 -10.66 -4.03 -3.93
CA HIS A 69 -10.56 -5.45 -3.58
C HIS A 69 -11.54 -6.30 -4.36
N ARG A 70 -12.80 -5.86 -4.45
CA ARG A 70 -13.84 -6.54 -5.26
C ARG A 70 -13.43 -6.66 -6.72
N SER A 71 -12.88 -5.57 -7.25
CA SER A 71 -12.40 -5.50 -8.64
C SER A 71 -11.22 -6.44 -8.84
N ALA A 72 -10.28 -6.50 -7.89
CA ALA A 72 -9.14 -7.41 -7.92
C ALA A 72 -9.56 -8.89 -7.86
N ILE A 73 -10.51 -9.25 -7.00
CA ILE A 73 -11.06 -10.62 -6.92
C ILE A 73 -11.75 -10.99 -8.24
N LYS A 74 -12.60 -10.10 -8.78
CA LYS A 74 -13.31 -10.33 -10.04
C LYS A 74 -12.32 -10.51 -11.20
N TYR A 75 -11.34 -9.62 -11.30
CA TYR A 75 -10.28 -9.70 -12.29
C TYR A 75 -9.52 -11.02 -12.18
N LEU A 76 -9.03 -11.37 -11.00
CA LEU A 76 -8.23 -12.58 -10.80
C LEU A 76 -9.02 -13.86 -11.13
N ASN A 77 -10.28 -13.96 -10.70
CA ASN A 77 -11.16 -15.08 -11.05
C ASN A 77 -11.46 -15.18 -12.56
N THR A 78 -11.39 -14.05 -13.28
CA THR A 78 -11.57 -14.00 -14.75
C THR A 78 -10.31 -14.43 -15.48
N ILE A 79 -9.13 -14.10 -14.95
CA ILE A 79 -7.84 -14.28 -15.62
C ILE A 79 -7.23 -15.67 -15.35
N LEU A 80 -7.33 -16.20 -14.13
CA LEU A 80 -6.72 -17.49 -13.77
C LEU A 80 -7.14 -18.70 -14.62
N PRO A 81 -8.36 -18.77 -15.21
CA PRO A 81 -8.72 -19.86 -16.11
C PRO A 81 -7.83 -19.97 -17.37
N TYR A 82 -7.22 -18.87 -17.83
CA TYR A 82 -6.43 -18.84 -19.08
C TYR A 82 -4.98 -19.31 -18.93
N PHE A 83 -4.53 -19.57 -17.71
CA PHE A 83 -3.14 -19.93 -17.41
C PHE A 83 -3.09 -21.15 -16.52
N ASP A 84 -2.06 -21.98 -16.65
CA ASP A 84 -1.88 -23.13 -15.75
C ASP A 84 -1.23 -22.72 -14.43
N LYS A 85 -0.31 -21.75 -14.50
CA LYS A 85 0.46 -21.26 -13.36
C LYS A 85 0.72 -19.75 -13.51
N VAL A 86 0.53 -18.99 -12.42
CA VAL A 86 0.78 -17.53 -12.42
C VAL A 86 1.51 -17.07 -11.16
N VAL A 87 2.28 -16.00 -11.31
CA VAL A 87 2.79 -15.18 -10.20
C VAL A 87 1.90 -13.95 -10.06
N LEU A 88 1.63 -13.52 -8.83
CA LEU A 88 0.98 -12.24 -8.56
C LEU A 88 2.02 -11.25 -8.07
N SER A 89 1.82 -9.98 -8.38
CA SER A 89 2.62 -8.91 -7.77
C SER A 89 1.86 -7.60 -7.67
N GLY A 90 2.36 -6.73 -6.81
CA GLY A 90 1.98 -5.34 -6.83
C GLY A 90 2.84 -4.51 -5.89
N HIS A 91 2.97 -3.24 -6.24
CA HIS A 91 3.66 -2.23 -5.45
C HIS A 91 2.65 -1.36 -4.70
N SER A 92 2.98 -0.92 -3.47
CA SER A 92 2.11 -0.05 -2.67
C SER A 92 0.72 -0.68 -2.47
N LYS A 93 -0.40 0.02 -2.70
CA LYS A 93 -1.74 -0.58 -2.71
C LYS A 93 -1.83 -1.86 -3.57
N GLY A 94 -1.11 -1.93 -4.69
CA GLY A 94 -1.17 -3.08 -5.60
C GLY A 94 -0.80 -4.40 -4.92
N GLY A 95 0.19 -4.40 -4.02
CA GLY A 95 0.56 -5.61 -3.29
C GLY A 95 -0.53 -6.06 -2.32
N ASN A 96 -1.20 -5.11 -1.67
CA ASN A 96 -2.38 -5.39 -0.84
C ASN A 96 -3.54 -5.98 -1.66
N LEU A 97 -3.80 -5.43 -2.86
CA LEU A 97 -4.81 -5.96 -3.78
C LEU A 97 -4.47 -7.40 -4.23
N ALA A 98 -3.20 -7.66 -4.55
CA ALA A 98 -2.73 -8.99 -4.94
C ALA A 98 -2.95 -10.03 -3.84
N LEU A 99 -2.55 -9.69 -2.60
CA LEU A 99 -2.74 -10.55 -1.43
C LEU A 99 -4.23 -10.81 -1.16
N TYR A 100 -5.04 -9.74 -1.12
CA TYR A 100 -6.47 -9.84 -0.82
C TYR A 100 -7.21 -10.64 -1.90
N ALA A 101 -6.93 -10.41 -3.18
CA ALA A 101 -7.54 -11.17 -4.27
C ALA A 101 -7.18 -12.66 -4.23
N ALA A 102 -5.95 -12.99 -3.86
CA ALA A 102 -5.51 -14.38 -3.70
C ALA A 102 -6.15 -15.09 -2.50
N MET A 103 -6.44 -14.36 -1.42
CA MET A 103 -7.17 -14.90 -0.27
C MET A 103 -8.59 -15.34 -0.63
N PHE A 104 -9.29 -14.55 -1.45
CA PHE A 104 -10.72 -14.74 -1.74
C PHE A 104 -11.02 -15.22 -3.17
N THR A 105 -10.00 -15.64 -3.91
CA THR A 105 -10.14 -16.35 -5.18
C THR A 105 -10.68 -17.76 -4.96
N LYS A 106 -11.40 -18.29 -5.96
CA LYS A 106 -11.97 -19.66 -5.90
C LYS A 106 -10.87 -20.70 -5.58
N PRO A 107 -11.13 -21.70 -4.71
CA PRO A 107 -10.11 -22.67 -4.28
C PRO A 107 -9.33 -23.34 -5.42
N ASP A 108 -10.02 -23.79 -6.47
CA ASP A 108 -9.39 -24.45 -7.63
C ASP A 108 -8.47 -23.50 -8.41
N LEU A 109 -8.83 -22.22 -8.48
CA LEU A 109 -8.02 -21.19 -9.12
C LEU A 109 -6.84 -20.77 -8.23
N LYS A 110 -7.01 -20.77 -6.91
CA LYS A 110 -5.93 -20.47 -5.94
C LYS A 110 -4.75 -21.44 -6.05
N ALA A 111 -5.00 -22.67 -6.49
CA ALA A 111 -3.96 -23.66 -6.75
C ALA A 111 -3.00 -23.23 -7.88
N LYS A 112 -3.49 -22.45 -8.86
CA LYS A 112 -2.71 -21.93 -9.99
C LYS A 112 -1.76 -20.78 -9.62
N ILE A 113 -1.95 -20.17 -8.44
CA ILE A 113 -1.06 -19.10 -7.96
C ILE A 113 0.19 -19.76 -7.37
N ASP A 114 1.36 -19.48 -7.93
CA ASP A 114 2.63 -20.01 -7.44
C ASP A 114 3.20 -19.16 -6.32
N LEU A 115 3.24 -17.85 -6.55
CA LEU A 115 3.98 -16.88 -5.76
C LEU A 115 3.30 -15.52 -5.80
N ILE A 116 3.44 -14.75 -4.73
CA ILE A 116 2.88 -13.40 -4.58
C ILE A 116 3.98 -12.46 -4.08
N TRP A 117 4.38 -11.51 -4.91
CA TRP A 117 5.33 -10.46 -4.54
C TRP A 117 4.61 -9.25 -3.96
N LEU A 118 4.84 -8.99 -2.68
CA LEU A 118 4.32 -7.86 -1.94
C LEU A 118 5.43 -6.79 -1.85
N ILE A 119 5.39 -5.80 -2.74
CA ILE A 119 6.49 -4.83 -2.91
C ILE A 119 6.11 -3.53 -2.18
N ASP A 120 6.76 -3.27 -1.04
CA ASP A 120 6.51 -2.13 -0.14
C ASP A 120 5.02 -1.81 0.04
N SER A 121 4.21 -2.85 0.19
CA SER A 121 2.75 -2.77 0.24
C SER A 121 2.24 -2.79 1.68
N PRO A 122 1.17 -2.05 2.01
CA PRO A 122 0.58 -2.10 3.33
C PRO A 122 0.01 -3.49 3.63
N GLY A 123 0.00 -3.86 4.90
CA GLY A 123 -0.55 -5.14 5.38
C GLY A 123 -2.07 -5.20 5.28
N LEU A 124 -2.69 -6.07 6.09
CA LEU A 124 -4.13 -6.26 6.16
C LEU A 124 -4.69 -5.76 7.49
N GLN A 125 -6.02 -5.66 7.57
CA GLN A 125 -6.71 -5.51 8.85
C GLN A 125 -6.38 -6.68 9.78
N LYS A 126 -6.13 -6.41 11.07
CA LYS A 126 -5.71 -7.41 12.06
C LYS A 126 -6.64 -8.62 12.13
N THR A 127 -7.93 -8.41 11.90
CA THR A 127 -8.98 -9.44 11.91
C THR A 127 -8.85 -10.46 10.77
N LEU A 128 -8.07 -10.17 9.72
CA LEU A 128 -7.84 -11.08 8.59
C LEU A 128 -6.69 -12.07 8.84
N LEU A 129 -5.70 -11.71 9.67
CA LEU A 129 -4.55 -12.56 9.97
C LEU A 129 -4.90 -13.96 10.55
N PRO A 130 -5.90 -14.11 11.45
CA PRO A 130 -6.22 -15.43 11.99
C PRO A 130 -6.98 -16.34 11.01
N THR A 131 -7.46 -15.82 9.87
CA THR A 131 -8.30 -16.56 8.91
C THR A 131 -7.54 -17.66 8.16
N THR A 132 -8.24 -18.72 7.77
CA THR A 132 -7.65 -19.83 7.00
C THR A 132 -7.19 -19.37 5.61
N GLU A 133 -7.95 -18.46 5.01
CA GLU A 133 -7.65 -17.85 3.72
C GLU A 133 -6.30 -17.15 3.75
N TYR A 134 -6.04 -16.34 4.77
CA TYR A 134 -4.76 -15.68 4.96
C TYR A 134 -3.63 -16.67 5.26
N LYS A 135 -3.82 -17.57 6.23
CA LYS A 135 -2.79 -18.54 6.65
C LYS A 135 -2.30 -19.43 5.50
N THR A 136 -3.19 -19.78 4.57
CA THR A 136 -2.84 -20.56 3.37
C THR A 136 -2.22 -19.69 2.27
N THR A 137 -2.70 -18.46 2.06
CA THR A 137 -2.14 -17.55 1.04
C THR A 137 -0.75 -17.05 1.42
N LYS A 138 -0.50 -16.74 2.69
CA LYS A 138 0.76 -16.14 3.14
C LYS A 138 1.99 -17.03 2.88
N GLN A 139 1.80 -18.35 2.81
CA GLN A 139 2.87 -19.31 2.49
C GLN A 139 3.43 -19.13 1.07
N LYS A 140 2.67 -18.46 0.19
CA LYS A 140 3.07 -18.13 -1.19
C LYS A 140 3.60 -16.71 -1.32
N CYS A 141 3.73 -15.96 -0.23
CA CYS A 141 4.07 -14.54 -0.27
C CYS A 141 5.56 -14.32 -0.03
N ILE A 142 6.17 -13.46 -0.84
CA ILE A 142 7.44 -12.83 -0.53
C ILE A 142 7.19 -11.35 -0.34
N ARG A 143 7.53 -10.83 0.83
CA ARG A 143 7.36 -9.42 1.20
C ARG A 143 8.70 -8.71 1.08
N LEU A 144 8.76 -7.68 0.26
CA LEU A 144 9.94 -6.84 0.05
C LEU A 144 9.70 -5.48 0.65
N LEU A 145 10.64 -5.00 1.46
CA LEU A 145 10.58 -3.66 2.06
C LEU A 145 11.92 -2.95 1.89
N PRO A 146 11.93 -1.64 1.63
CA PRO A 146 13.13 -0.85 1.77
C PRO A 146 13.46 -0.61 3.25
N GLU A 147 14.72 -0.28 3.56
CA GLU A 147 15.20 -0.03 4.93
C GLU A 147 14.38 1.06 5.65
N GLU A 148 14.01 2.14 4.94
CA GLU A 148 13.19 3.25 5.44
C GLU A 148 11.71 3.16 4.99
N SER A 149 11.15 1.94 4.92
CA SER A 149 9.73 1.71 4.58
C SER A 149 8.75 2.45 5.51
N ILE A 150 7.77 3.13 4.91
CA ILE A 150 6.62 3.72 5.60
C ILE A 150 5.33 3.05 5.14
N VAL A 151 5.13 2.93 3.82
CA VAL A 151 3.91 2.34 3.25
C VAL A 151 3.80 0.85 3.62
N GLY A 152 4.89 0.09 3.47
CA GLY A 152 4.93 -1.31 3.86
C GLY A 152 4.80 -1.58 5.36
N MET A 153 4.93 -0.54 6.20
CA MET A 153 4.73 -0.58 7.66
C MET A 153 3.30 -0.25 8.09
N MET A 154 2.43 0.17 7.17
CA MET A 154 1.03 0.40 7.49
C MET A 154 0.27 -0.93 7.64
N LEU A 155 -0.75 -0.93 8.51
CA LEU A 155 -1.62 -2.07 8.84
C LEU A 155 -0.84 -3.23 9.48
N TYR A 156 -1.32 -4.48 9.33
CA TYR A 156 -0.76 -5.64 10.03
C TYR A 156 -0.31 -6.72 9.04
N SER A 157 0.89 -7.27 9.24
CA SER A 157 1.43 -8.40 8.49
C SER A 157 2.32 -9.23 9.40
N ASP A 158 2.17 -10.55 9.35
CA ASP A 158 3.06 -11.51 10.05
C ASP A 158 3.99 -12.26 9.08
N ILE A 159 4.12 -11.74 7.85
CA ILE A 159 5.08 -12.22 6.84
C ILE A 159 6.40 -11.50 7.08
N GLU A 160 7.44 -12.29 7.35
CA GLU A 160 8.82 -11.80 7.52
C GLU A 160 9.29 -11.15 6.21
N PRO A 161 9.72 -9.88 6.25
CA PRO A 161 10.14 -9.18 5.05
C PRO A 161 11.60 -9.47 4.68
N LEU A 162 11.88 -9.51 3.39
CA LEU A 162 13.24 -9.29 2.87
C LEU A 162 13.47 -7.79 2.78
N ILE A 163 14.44 -7.29 3.55
CA ILE A 163 14.83 -5.89 3.52
C ILE A 163 15.77 -5.64 2.35
N ILE A 164 15.48 -4.63 1.55
CA ILE A 164 16.21 -4.28 0.32
C ILE A 164 16.92 -2.94 0.51
N SER A 165 18.20 -2.89 0.17
CA SER A 165 18.97 -1.64 0.22
C SER A 165 18.49 -0.65 -0.83
N SER A 166 18.53 0.64 -0.51
CA SER A 166 18.20 1.72 -1.45
C SER A 166 19.21 2.85 -1.38
N ASN A 167 19.47 3.48 -2.53
CA ASN A 167 20.28 4.70 -2.60
C ASN A 167 19.49 5.99 -2.27
N ALA A 168 18.17 5.88 -2.06
CA ALA A 168 17.31 6.97 -1.62
C ALA A 168 17.18 6.99 -0.08
N ARG A 169 16.50 8.02 0.47
CA ARG A 169 16.28 8.19 1.91
C ARG A 169 14.81 8.45 2.23
N GLY A 170 14.35 7.97 3.39
CA GLY A 170 12.98 8.14 3.85
C GLY A 170 11.94 7.59 2.88
N ILE A 171 10.81 8.30 2.77
CA ILE A 171 9.69 7.94 1.89
C ILE A 171 10.09 7.81 0.41
N LEU A 172 11.20 8.41 -0.02
CA LEU A 172 11.68 8.29 -1.40
C LEU A 172 12.15 6.87 -1.73
N GLN A 173 12.46 6.04 -0.74
CA GLN A 173 12.74 4.61 -0.95
C GLN A 173 11.49 3.82 -1.37
N HIS A 174 10.29 4.40 -1.30
CA HIS A 174 9.08 3.81 -1.87
C HIS A 174 9.14 3.72 -3.41
N ASP A 175 10.02 4.49 -4.06
CA ASP A 175 10.28 4.31 -5.48
C ASP A 175 11.21 3.11 -5.70
N VAL A 176 10.68 2.01 -6.22
CA VAL A 176 11.45 0.78 -6.49
C VAL A 176 12.64 0.98 -7.44
N THR A 177 12.70 2.08 -8.19
CA THR A 177 13.84 2.40 -9.07
C THR A 177 15.09 2.84 -8.30
N THR A 178 14.94 3.19 -7.01
CA THR A 178 16.04 3.55 -6.12
C THR A 178 16.62 2.34 -5.38
N TRP A 179 16.06 1.14 -5.60
CA TRP A 179 16.50 -0.09 -4.93
C TRP A 179 17.76 -0.62 -5.60
N GLU A 180 18.71 -1.04 -4.77
CA GLU A 180 20.01 -1.49 -5.26
C GLU A 180 19.93 -2.92 -5.81
N ILE A 181 20.61 -3.13 -6.93
CA ILE A 181 20.68 -4.41 -7.63
C ILE A 181 22.15 -4.77 -7.78
N GLN A 182 22.51 -6.02 -7.50
CA GLN A 182 23.81 -6.61 -7.78
C GLN A 182 23.72 -7.57 -8.97
N GLU A 183 24.83 -7.78 -9.67
CA GLU A 183 24.89 -8.78 -10.76
C GLU A 183 24.54 -10.18 -10.24
N PRO A 184 23.80 -11.02 -10.99
CA PRO A 184 23.24 -10.81 -12.33
C PRO A 184 21.78 -10.32 -12.34
N ALA A 185 21.46 -9.25 -11.60
CA ALA A 185 20.11 -8.71 -11.35
C ALA A 185 19.39 -9.25 -10.09
N ILE A 186 20.14 -9.43 -9.00
CA ILE A 186 19.64 -9.79 -7.68
C ILE A 186 19.43 -8.51 -6.85
N LEU A 187 18.30 -8.37 -6.15
CA LEU A 187 18.10 -7.27 -5.21
C LEU A 187 19.11 -7.38 -4.05
N LYS A 188 19.81 -6.29 -3.75
CA LYS A 188 20.77 -6.24 -2.64
C LYS A 188 20.00 -6.17 -1.32
N THR A 189 20.32 -7.07 -0.39
CA THR A 189 19.66 -7.12 0.92
C THR A 189 20.23 -6.06 1.86
N GLY A 190 19.34 -5.31 2.52
CA GLY A 190 19.67 -4.36 3.58
C GLY A 190 19.90 -5.05 4.92
N ALA A 191 20.51 -4.33 5.86
CA ALA A 191 20.85 -4.88 7.18
C ALA A 191 19.63 -5.06 8.10
N GLY A 192 18.55 -4.31 7.84
CA GLY A 192 17.34 -4.32 8.65
C GLY A 192 16.51 -3.05 8.45
N LEU A 193 15.33 -3.01 9.05
CA LEU A 193 14.52 -1.79 9.07
C LEU A 193 15.19 -0.69 9.88
N SER A 194 15.06 0.54 9.40
CA SER A 194 15.50 1.71 10.16
C SER A 194 14.69 1.86 11.45
N LEU A 195 15.31 2.49 12.45
CA LEU A 195 14.63 2.83 13.71
C LEU A 195 13.34 3.62 13.45
N LYS A 196 13.33 4.50 12.45
CA LYS A 196 12.15 5.30 12.09
C LYS A 196 11.02 4.44 11.56
N SER A 197 11.31 3.46 10.71
CA SER A 197 10.32 2.51 10.18
C SER A 197 9.70 1.67 11.30
N ILE A 198 10.54 1.16 12.20
CA ILE A 198 10.09 0.37 13.37
C ILE A 198 9.20 1.23 14.29
N CYS A 199 9.60 2.46 14.57
CA CYS A 199 8.80 3.38 15.39
C CYS A 199 7.50 3.77 14.70
N PHE A 200 7.52 3.96 13.38
CA PHE A 200 6.32 4.24 12.59
C PHE A 200 5.33 3.09 12.64
N GLU A 201 5.78 1.84 12.48
CA GLU A 201 4.91 0.66 12.60
C GLU A 201 4.21 0.62 13.97
N LYS A 202 4.98 0.73 15.06
CA LYS A 202 4.44 0.75 16.44
C LYS A 202 3.42 1.88 16.62
N THR A 203 3.75 3.08 16.12
CA THR A 203 2.88 4.26 16.15
C THR A 203 1.57 4.01 15.42
N PHE A 204 1.65 3.50 14.20
CA PHE A 204 0.49 3.28 13.36
C PHE A 204 -0.41 2.20 13.95
N GLN A 205 0.15 1.12 14.47
CA GLN A 205 -0.61 0.04 15.10
C GLN A 205 -1.31 0.47 16.38
N GLN A 206 -0.66 1.29 17.22
CA GLN A 206 -1.28 1.82 18.43
C GLN A 206 -2.37 2.85 18.08
N TRP A 207 -2.13 3.72 17.10
CA TRP A 207 -3.14 4.65 16.58
C TRP A 207 -4.39 3.92 16.07
N MET A 208 -4.20 2.82 15.34
CA MET A 208 -5.27 1.93 14.86
C MET A 208 -6.05 1.25 15.99
N ALA A 209 -5.40 0.96 17.13
CA ALA A 209 -6.01 0.32 18.29
C ALA A 209 -6.80 1.31 19.16
N GLU A 210 -6.32 2.55 19.30
CA GLU A 210 -6.95 3.56 20.15
C GLU A 210 -8.15 4.24 19.51
N LEU A 211 -8.17 4.37 18.18
CA LEU A 211 -9.29 4.97 17.46
C LEU A 211 -10.27 3.92 16.93
N LYS A 212 -11.56 4.12 17.19
CA LYS A 212 -12.62 3.31 16.60
C LYS A 212 -12.66 3.51 15.08
N SER A 213 -13.20 2.54 14.33
CA SER A 213 -13.33 2.65 12.87
C SER A 213 -14.09 3.92 12.43
N GLN A 214 -15.12 4.32 13.18
CA GLN A 214 -15.86 5.57 12.93
C GLN A 214 -15.01 6.83 13.17
N GLU A 215 -14.17 6.84 14.20
CA GLU A 215 -13.23 7.94 14.48
C GLU A 215 -12.17 8.05 13.38
N ARG A 216 -11.61 6.91 12.93
CA ARG A 216 -10.67 6.85 11.80
C ARG A 216 -11.30 7.35 10.50
N LYS A 217 -12.52 6.90 10.21
CA LYS A 217 -13.29 7.36 9.06
C LYS A 217 -13.48 8.87 9.10
N LEU A 218 -13.98 9.40 10.22
CA LEU A 218 -14.23 10.82 10.38
C LEU A 218 -12.94 11.65 10.28
N PHE A 219 -11.83 11.18 10.85
CA PHE A 219 -10.53 11.83 10.71
C PHE A 219 -10.09 11.97 9.24
N PHE A 220 -10.17 10.88 8.47
CA PHE A 220 -9.77 10.92 7.06
C PHE A 220 -10.77 11.66 6.19
N ASP A 221 -12.08 11.53 6.41
CA ASP A 221 -13.10 12.30 5.68
C ASP A 221 -12.83 13.80 5.84
N LEU A 222 -12.60 14.27 7.08
CA LEU A 222 -12.25 15.66 7.36
C LEU A 222 -10.96 16.09 6.64
N LEU A 223 -9.95 15.24 6.63
CA LEU A 223 -8.67 15.51 5.97
C LEU A 223 -8.85 15.69 4.45
N PHE A 224 -9.55 14.76 3.81
CA PHE A 224 -9.74 14.76 2.37
C PHE A 224 -10.74 15.80 1.88
N ASP A 225 -11.84 16.02 2.61
CA ASP A 225 -12.83 17.04 2.26
C ASP A 225 -12.21 18.44 2.38
N SER A 226 -11.33 18.66 3.35
CA SER A 226 -10.55 19.89 3.47
C SER A 226 -9.60 20.11 2.27
N PHE A 227 -8.93 19.06 1.80
CA PHE A 227 -8.08 19.15 0.60
C PHE A 227 -8.89 19.39 -0.68
N LEU A 228 -9.98 18.65 -0.88
CA LEU A 228 -10.86 18.81 -2.04
C LEU A 228 -11.49 20.20 -2.11
N SER A 229 -12.04 20.69 -1.00
CA SER A 229 -12.62 22.05 -0.90
C SER A 229 -11.59 23.17 -1.14
N SER A 230 -10.30 22.87 -0.97
CA SER A 230 -9.19 23.79 -1.20
C SER A 230 -8.60 23.72 -2.62
N GLY A 231 -9.18 22.92 -3.51
CA GLY A 231 -8.72 22.75 -4.89
C GLY A 231 -7.44 21.93 -5.03
N VAL A 232 -7.18 21.04 -4.06
CA VAL A 232 -6.13 20.02 -4.12
C VAL A 232 -6.78 18.74 -4.62
N SER A 233 -6.40 18.30 -5.82
CA SER A 233 -6.94 17.07 -6.44
C SER A 233 -5.87 16.01 -6.71
N SER A 234 -4.59 16.36 -6.51
CA SER A 234 -3.45 15.46 -6.69
C SER A 234 -2.42 15.63 -5.59
N LEU A 235 -1.62 14.59 -5.33
CA LEU A 235 -0.45 14.70 -4.46
C LEU A 235 0.64 15.64 -5.01
N ASP A 236 0.67 15.87 -6.32
CA ASP A 236 1.61 16.82 -6.94
C ASP A 236 1.31 18.29 -6.56
N ASP A 237 0.07 18.54 -6.10
CA ASP A 237 -0.36 19.81 -5.49
C ASP A 237 0.15 19.97 -4.03
N PHE A 238 1.07 19.14 -3.52
CA PHE A 238 1.67 19.30 -2.18
C PHE A 238 3.13 19.77 -2.21
N ASN A 239 3.49 20.60 -3.19
CA ASN A 239 4.82 21.24 -3.26
C ASN A 239 4.85 22.64 -2.58
N LEU A 240 6.03 23.28 -2.50
CA LEU A 240 6.18 24.62 -1.89
C LEU A 240 5.27 25.69 -2.53
N ALA A 241 4.91 25.56 -3.81
CA ALA A 241 4.00 26.46 -4.52
C ALA A 241 2.53 26.30 -4.06
N SER A 242 2.25 25.26 -3.28
CA SER A 242 0.93 24.87 -2.80
C SER A 242 0.69 25.21 -1.33
N ARG A 243 1.62 25.94 -0.69
CA ARG A 243 1.47 26.48 0.67
C ARG A 243 0.17 27.25 0.86
N ALA A 244 -0.27 28.03 -0.13
CA ALA A 244 -1.53 28.76 -0.08
C ALA A 244 -2.75 27.82 -0.08
N LYS A 245 -2.73 26.72 -0.86
CA LYS A 245 -3.77 25.69 -0.87
C LYS A 245 -3.82 24.93 0.46
N MET A 246 -2.66 24.56 1.01
CA MET A 246 -2.56 23.97 2.34
C MET A 246 -3.08 24.91 3.43
N MET A 247 -2.74 26.20 3.41
CA MET A 247 -3.25 27.17 4.38
C MET A 247 -4.78 27.31 4.30
N LYS A 248 -5.36 27.25 3.10
CA LYS A 248 -6.83 27.22 2.92
C LYS A 248 -7.45 25.95 3.49
N ALA A 249 -6.83 24.79 3.27
CA ALA A 249 -7.25 23.53 3.89
C ALA A 249 -7.20 23.65 5.42
N PHE A 250 -6.10 24.15 5.97
CA PHE A 250 -5.98 24.46 7.40
C PHE A 250 -7.06 25.43 7.92
N HIS A 251 -7.49 26.39 7.10
CA HIS A 251 -8.56 27.32 7.46
C HIS A 251 -9.95 26.67 7.46
N SER A 252 -10.24 25.74 6.54
CA SER A 252 -11.52 25.02 6.54
C SER A 252 -11.69 24.14 7.79
N PHE A 253 -10.61 23.67 8.41
CA PHE A 253 -10.68 23.02 9.73
C PHE A 253 -11.15 23.96 10.85
N ARG A 254 -11.00 25.29 10.71
CA ARG A 254 -11.51 26.26 11.70
C ARG A 254 -13.04 26.37 11.67
N GLU A 255 -13.68 25.97 10.58
CA GLU A 255 -15.14 26.04 10.40
C GLU A 255 -15.86 24.76 10.83
N LEU A 256 -15.10 23.70 11.19
CA LEU A 256 -15.67 22.47 11.74
C LEU A 256 -16.30 22.69 13.12
N ASP A 257 -17.28 21.85 13.46
CA ASP A 257 -17.83 21.79 14.82
C ASP A 257 -16.76 21.38 15.85
N ASP A 258 -17.00 21.72 17.11
CA ASP A 258 -16.02 21.55 18.19
C ASP A 258 -15.69 20.07 18.47
N ASP A 259 -16.65 19.18 18.25
CA ASP A 259 -16.45 17.74 18.43
C ASP A 259 -15.52 17.15 17.35
N LYS A 260 -15.70 17.55 16.09
CA LYS A 260 -14.83 17.18 14.96
C LYS A 260 -13.42 17.75 15.11
N LYS A 261 -13.29 19.01 15.54
CA LYS A 261 -11.99 19.62 15.86
C LYS A 261 -11.27 18.88 16.97
N ARG A 262 -12.00 18.54 18.06
CA ARG A 262 -11.44 17.79 19.18
C ARG A 262 -10.96 16.42 18.73
N LEU A 263 -11.74 15.70 17.93
CA LEU A 263 -11.33 14.41 17.39
C LEU A 263 -10.10 14.53 16.49
N PHE A 264 -10.09 15.47 15.54
CA PHE A 264 -8.97 15.68 14.64
C PHE A 264 -7.67 15.98 15.39
N ASN A 265 -7.73 16.90 16.36
CA ASN A 265 -6.58 17.26 17.19
C ASN A 265 -6.14 16.10 18.09
N LYS A 266 -7.07 15.32 18.66
CA LYS A 266 -6.78 14.09 19.42
C LYS A 266 -6.03 13.09 18.53
N SER A 267 -6.54 12.79 17.34
CA SER A 267 -5.95 11.83 16.40
C SER A 267 -4.54 12.25 15.95
N LEU A 268 -4.33 13.54 15.66
CA LEU A 268 -3.02 14.07 15.27
C LEU A 268 -2.02 14.05 16.43
N LYS A 269 -2.45 14.51 17.63
CA LYS A 269 -1.63 14.49 18.83
C LYS A 269 -1.18 13.07 19.16
N LEU A 270 -2.08 12.10 19.00
CA LEU A 270 -1.77 10.70 19.25
C LEU A 270 -0.63 10.17 18.36
N LEU A 271 -0.69 10.42 17.05
CA LEU A 271 0.40 10.04 16.12
C LEU A 271 1.75 10.62 16.55
N VAL A 272 1.78 11.92 16.90
CA VAL A 272 3.00 12.60 17.29
C VAL A 272 3.54 12.08 18.63
N THR A 273 2.68 11.94 19.64
CA THR A 273 3.10 11.51 20.97
C THR A 273 3.64 10.08 20.97
N ILE A 274 2.96 9.14 20.28
CA ILE A 274 3.42 7.75 20.22
C ILE A 274 4.74 7.66 19.47
N PHE A 275 4.88 8.37 18.35
CA PHE A 275 6.11 8.34 17.55
C PHE A 275 7.34 8.79 18.35
N TRP A 276 7.23 9.93 19.04
CA TRP A 276 8.33 10.43 19.86
C TRP A 276 8.63 9.54 21.07
N GLY A 277 7.60 8.96 21.70
CA GLY A 277 7.78 7.97 22.77
C GLY A 277 8.55 6.74 22.30
N ALA A 278 8.08 6.11 21.21
CA ALA A 278 8.73 4.94 20.63
C ALA A 278 10.18 5.24 20.19
N TYR A 279 10.42 6.40 19.59
CA TYR A 279 11.75 6.82 19.16
C TYR A 279 12.71 6.97 20.35
N HIS A 280 12.26 7.62 21.43
CA HIS A 280 13.08 7.80 22.62
C HIS A 280 13.43 6.47 23.31
N ASP A 281 12.47 5.57 23.47
CA ASP A 281 12.68 4.29 24.14
C ASP A 281 13.67 3.40 23.37
N ASN A 282 13.47 3.24 22.06
CA ASN A 282 14.32 2.38 21.23
C ASN A 282 15.71 3.00 20.99
N SER A 283 15.86 4.34 21.05
CA SER A 283 17.17 4.99 20.96
C SER A 283 18.06 4.77 22.19
N ARG A 284 17.47 4.40 23.33
CA ARG A 284 18.19 4.11 24.58
C ARG A 284 18.69 2.68 24.67
N GLU A 285 18.01 1.73 24.04
CA GLU A 285 18.42 0.31 23.97
C GLU A 285 19.60 0.06 23.02
N THR A 286 19.86 1.00 22.10
CA THR A 286 20.98 0.93 21.13
C THR A 286 22.27 1.65 21.59
N LYS A 287 22.35 2.10 22.85
CA LYS A 287 23.54 2.70 23.47
C LYS A 287 24.11 1.77 24.52
#